data_AF-A0A7X8VSI0-F1
#
_entry.id   AF-A0A7X8VSI0-F1
#
_cell.length_a   1.000
_cell.length_b   1.000
_cell.length_c   1.000
_cell.angle_alpha   90.00
_cell.angle_beta   90.00
_cell.angle_gamma   90.00
#
_symmetry.space_group_name_H-M   'P 1'
#
loop_
_entity.id
_entity.type
_entity.pdbx_description
1 polymer ?
#
loop_
_entity_poly.entity_id
_entity_poly.type
_entity_poly.pdbx_seq_one_letter_code
_entity_poly.pdbx_strand_id
1 'polypeptide(L)'
;MFGIRSDGKRIKTIDPFMKITPHIMVERSDAQVMSLYEINCKKMDEYIFKKRHEDNLRFNYMNILMAAFVRVYALRPGINRFIMNGRVFKRNNIQISFAVKKQLLDTAEETTIKMTFTGKENIFDVKEMMDQVIAQNTTRSAYNETDKLAKILTRVPNFLIKISVGFLKWCDKHGLLPKSIINVSPFHTSLFVTNMKSIKMDFVYHHLYNFGTTSAFVSMGKESYQPIVTDADNGTVDIAKIMKVGIVVDERICDGLYNSNTLREFKRLMENPALLEERLEAIVEDIK
;
A
#
# COMPACT_ATOMS: atom_id res chain seq x y z
N MET A 1 6.10 14.13 -26.49
CA MET A 1 6.90 14.11 -25.24
C MET A 1 6.91 12.69 -24.69
N PHE A 2 7.74 11.79 -25.24
CA PHE A 2 7.73 10.38 -24.82
C PHE A 2 8.50 10.19 -23.52
N GLY A 3 7.90 9.50 -22.53
CA GLY A 3 8.57 9.14 -21.28
C GLY A 3 8.51 10.18 -20.15
N ILE A 4 7.70 11.23 -20.28
CA ILE A 4 7.28 12.09 -19.15
C ILE A 4 5.96 11.55 -18.62
N ARG A 5 5.78 11.55 -17.30
CA ARG A 5 4.55 11.06 -16.66
C ARG A 5 4.06 12.06 -15.63
N SER A 6 2.75 12.05 -15.37
CA SER A 6 2.14 12.93 -14.36
C SER A 6 2.26 12.40 -12.93
N ASP A 7 2.47 11.10 -12.74
CA ASP A 7 2.56 10.43 -11.43
C ASP A 7 3.99 10.26 -10.91
N GLY A 8 5.01 10.50 -11.73
CA GLY A 8 6.39 10.36 -11.29
C GLY A 8 7.44 10.94 -12.23
N LYS A 9 8.66 11.03 -11.69
CA LYS A 9 9.86 11.52 -12.38
C LYS A 9 10.82 10.36 -12.62
N ARG A 10 11.39 10.29 -13.83
CA ARG A 10 12.36 9.25 -14.18
C ARG A 10 13.66 9.44 -13.39
N ILE A 11 14.14 8.38 -12.75
CA ILE A 11 15.46 8.36 -12.10
C ILE A 11 16.53 8.11 -13.17
N LYS A 12 17.57 8.95 -13.19
CA LYS A 12 18.67 8.85 -14.14
C LYS A 12 19.95 8.33 -13.51
N THR A 13 20.12 8.52 -12.20
CA THR A 13 21.33 8.15 -11.45
C THR A 13 21.18 6.82 -10.68
N ILE A 14 20.24 5.96 -11.09
CA ILE A 14 20.10 4.65 -10.45
C ILE A 14 21.26 3.73 -10.83
N ASP A 15 21.62 2.85 -9.91
CA ASP A 15 22.65 1.85 -10.09
C ASP A 15 22.46 1.06 -11.42
N PRO A 16 23.54 0.80 -12.20
CA PRO A 16 23.46 0.10 -13.47
C PRO A 16 22.78 -1.27 -13.40
N PHE A 17 23.00 -2.05 -12.33
CA PHE A 17 22.35 -3.35 -12.17
C PHE A 17 20.84 -3.15 -12.03
N MET A 18 20.42 -2.28 -11.12
CA MET A 18 18.99 -1.93 -10.92
C MET A 18 18.33 -1.33 -12.18
N LYS A 19 19.11 -0.68 -13.04
CA LYS A 19 18.62 -0.17 -14.34
C LYS A 19 18.35 -1.28 -15.35
N ILE A 20 19.13 -2.37 -15.32
CA ILE A 20 19.00 -3.50 -16.24
C ILE A 20 17.91 -4.47 -15.75
N THR A 21 17.70 -4.61 -14.43
CA THR A 21 16.74 -5.56 -13.85
C THR A 21 15.34 -5.52 -14.47
N PRO A 22 14.71 -4.35 -14.74
CA PRO A 22 13.43 -4.25 -15.46
C PRO A 22 13.39 -4.80 -16.89
N HIS A 23 14.55 -5.03 -17.50
CA HIS A 23 14.67 -5.64 -18.82
C HIS A 23 14.87 -7.16 -18.76
N ILE A 24 15.28 -7.68 -17.60
CA ILE A 24 15.41 -9.12 -17.33
C ILE A 24 14.08 -9.66 -16.80
N MET A 25 13.54 -9.02 -15.76
CA MET A 25 12.22 -9.30 -15.20
C MET A 25 11.25 -8.26 -15.75
N VAL A 26 10.52 -8.65 -16.79
CA VAL A 26 9.72 -7.75 -17.61
C VAL A 26 8.35 -7.49 -16.98
N GLU A 27 7.77 -8.52 -16.37
CA GLU A 27 6.48 -8.42 -15.73
C GLU A 27 6.62 -7.90 -14.29
N ARG A 28 5.53 -7.72 -13.54
CA ARG A 28 5.60 -7.53 -12.08
C ARG A 28 5.45 -8.87 -11.37
N SER A 29 4.70 -9.78 -11.97
CA SER A 29 4.48 -11.15 -11.50
C SER A 29 5.76 -11.99 -11.40
N ASP A 30 6.77 -11.72 -12.23
CA ASP A 30 8.08 -12.38 -12.21
C ASP A 30 9.08 -11.73 -11.23
N ALA A 31 8.83 -10.49 -10.79
CA ALA A 31 9.70 -9.68 -9.93
C ALA A 31 9.22 -9.57 -8.48
N GLN A 32 8.36 -10.50 -8.03
CA GLN A 32 7.71 -10.43 -6.73
C GLN A 32 8.56 -11.06 -5.63
N VAL A 33 8.86 -10.27 -4.60
CA VAL A 33 9.42 -10.78 -3.36
C VAL A 33 8.38 -10.71 -2.27
N MET A 34 8.14 -11.85 -1.61
CA MET A 34 7.09 -12.03 -0.61
C MET A 34 7.72 -12.20 0.77
N SER A 35 7.13 -11.57 1.79
CA SER A 35 7.62 -11.63 3.16
C SER A 35 6.47 -11.57 4.17
N LEU A 36 6.56 -12.39 5.22
CA LEU A 36 5.63 -12.41 6.33
C LEU A 36 6.21 -11.62 7.50
N TYR A 37 5.44 -10.67 8.01
CA TYR A 37 5.75 -9.96 9.24
C TYR A 37 4.75 -10.34 10.33
N GLU A 38 5.27 -10.82 11.45
CA GLU A 38 4.51 -11.10 12.66
C GLU A 38 4.62 -9.91 13.61
N ILE A 39 3.51 -9.21 13.81
CA ILE A 39 3.42 -7.99 14.59
C ILE A 39 2.85 -8.33 15.96
N ASN A 40 3.59 -8.02 17.03
CA ASN A 40 3.06 -8.15 18.38
C ASN A 40 2.07 -7.00 18.66
N CYS A 41 0.81 -7.35 18.91
CA CYS A 41 -0.26 -6.37 19.08
C CYS A 41 -0.29 -5.70 20.46
N LYS A 42 0.50 -6.15 21.44
CA LYS A 42 0.40 -5.68 22.84
C LYS A 42 0.43 -4.14 22.96
N LYS A 43 1.53 -3.53 22.52
CA LYS A 43 1.69 -2.06 22.57
C LYS A 43 0.70 -1.31 21.67
N MET A 44 0.31 -1.92 20.56
CA MET A 44 -0.69 -1.37 19.66
C MET A 44 -2.07 -1.32 20.33
N ASP A 45 -2.46 -2.38 21.04
CA ASP A 45 -3.69 -2.46 21.81
C ASP A 45 -3.69 -1.49 22.99
N GLU A 46 -2.58 -1.43 23.74
CA GLU A 46 -2.38 -0.47 24.83
C GLU A 46 -2.55 0.97 24.33
N TYR A 47 -1.94 1.31 23.18
CA TYR A 47 -2.08 2.61 22.54
C TYR A 47 -3.54 2.92 22.15
N ILE A 48 -4.23 1.99 21.47
CA ILE A 48 -5.63 2.17 21.07
C ILE A 48 -6.54 2.34 22.30
N PHE A 49 -6.30 1.55 23.35
CA PHE A 49 -7.04 1.62 24.60
C PHE A 49 -6.84 2.99 25.26
N LYS A 50 -5.58 3.42 25.40
CA LYS A 50 -5.23 4.72 25.98
C LYS A 50 -5.91 5.88 25.24
N LYS A 51 -5.73 5.97 23.92
CA LYS A 51 -6.33 7.03 23.09
C LYS A 51 -7.87 7.02 23.12
N ARG A 52 -8.50 5.85 23.28
CA ARG A 52 -9.96 5.76 23.45
C ARG A 52 -10.43 6.32 24.78
N HIS A 53 -9.72 6.03 25.88
CA HIS A 53 -10.15 6.40 27.22
C HIS A 53 -9.76 7.83 27.61
N GLU A 54 -8.59 8.28 27.20
CA GLU A 54 -8.07 9.61 27.55
C GLU A 54 -8.54 10.68 26.56
N ASP A 55 -8.49 10.40 25.25
CA ASP A 55 -8.72 11.39 24.20
C ASP A 55 -10.07 11.20 23.45
N ASN A 56 -10.85 10.17 23.81
CA ASN A 56 -12.05 9.74 23.09
C ASN A 56 -11.81 9.43 21.59
N LEU A 57 -10.58 9.08 21.22
CA LEU A 57 -10.18 8.78 19.85
C LEU A 57 -10.20 7.27 19.58
N ARG A 58 -11.05 6.85 18.63
CA ARG A 58 -11.19 5.44 18.23
C ARG A 58 -10.26 5.07 17.08
N PHE A 59 -9.11 4.50 17.40
CA PHE A 59 -8.22 3.89 16.42
C PHE A 59 -8.59 2.42 16.16
N ASN A 60 -8.30 1.96 14.95
CA ASN A 60 -8.28 0.55 14.57
C ASN A 60 -6.88 0.21 13.99
N TYR A 61 -6.61 -1.07 13.76
CA TYR A 61 -5.30 -1.52 13.27
C TYR A 61 -4.97 -1.00 11.87
N MET A 62 -5.99 -0.83 11.02
CA MET A 62 -5.81 -0.30 9.67
C MET A 62 -5.32 1.16 9.71
N ASN A 63 -5.81 1.98 10.65
CA ASN A 63 -5.34 3.36 10.82
C ASN A 63 -3.84 3.40 11.13
N ILE A 64 -3.38 2.51 12.02
CA ILE A 64 -1.97 2.39 12.42
C ILE A 64 -1.13 1.88 11.25
N LEU A 65 -1.62 0.86 10.52
CA LEU A 65 -0.96 0.33 9.33
C LEU A 65 -0.77 1.38 8.25
N MET A 66 -1.83 2.14 7.94
CA MET A 66 -1.77 3.20 6.95
C MET A 66 -0.79 4.30 7.36
N ALA A 67 -0.85 4.75 8.61
CA ALA A 67 0.07 5.77 9.13
C ALA A 67 1.54 5.29 9.15
N ALA A 68 1.77 4.02 9.52
CA ALA A 68 3.09 3.40 9.49
C ALA A 68 3.65 3.37 8.06
N PHE A 69 2.86 2.98 7.06
CA PHE A 69 3.33 3.02 5.67
C PHE A 69 3.57 4.45 5.19
N VAL A 70 2.65 5.40 5.42
CA VAL A 70 2.87 6.81 5.05
C VAL A 70 4.20 7.32 5.61
N ARG A 71 4.48 7.04 6.89
CA ARG A 71 5.77 7.36 7.54
C ARG A 71 6.95 6.68 6.86
N VAL A 72 6.87 5.39 6.60
CA VAL A 72 7.98 4.62 6.00
C VAL A 72 8.27 5.08 4.58
N TYR A 73 7.25 5.32 3.75
CA TYR A 73 7.43 5.85 2.40
C TYR A 73 8.04 7.26 2.40
N ALA A 74 7.74 8.08 3.42
CA ALA A 74 8.32 9.42 3.57
C ALA A 74 9.79 9.39 4.02
N LEU A 75 10.15 8.47 4.92
CA LEU A 75 11.53 8.32 5.42
C LEU A 75 12.42 7.53 4.45
N ARG A 76 11.83 6.65 3.65
CA ARG A 76 12.55 5.69 2.81
C ARG A 76 12.01 5.74 1.38
N PRO A 77 12.29 6.81 0.61
CA PRO A 77 11.65 7.05 -0.68
C PRO A 77 11.97 6.00 -1.76
N GLY A 78 13.02 5.19 -1.60
CA GLY A 78 13.35 4.09 -2.51
C GLY A 78 12.21 3.08 -2.73
N ILE A 79 11.37 2.82 -1.72
CA ILE A 79 10.18 1.97 -1.89
C ILE A 79 9.02 2.68 -2.59
N ASN A 80 9.05 4.01 -2.70
CA ASN A 80 8.05 4.82 -3.42
C ASN A 80 8.30 4.88 -4.94
N ARG A 81 9.20 4.06 -5.46
CA ARG A 81 9.52 3.98 -6.89
C ARG A 81 8.62 2.98 -7.62
N PHE A 82 8.56 3.09 -8.94
CA PHE A 82 7.89 2.12 -9.80
C PHE A 82 8.63 1.94 -11.11
N ILE A 83 8.38 0.78 -11.71
CA ILE A 83 8.87 0.45 -13.03
C ILE A 83 7.78 0.69 -14.06
N MET A 84 8.12 1.38 -15.15
CA MET A 84 7.28 1.48 -16.33
C MET A 84 8.12 1.42 -17.59
N ASN A 85 7.80 0.48 -18.49
CA ASN A 85 8.46 0.31 -19.78
C ASN A 85 10.01 0.23 -19.65
N GLY A 86 10.48 -0.60 -18.71
CA GLY A 86 11.90 -0.80 -18.43
C GLY A 86 12.60 0.36 -17.71
N ARG A 87 11.87 1.38 -17.25
CA ARG A 87 12.45 2.58 -16.64
C ARG A 87 11.97 2.73 -15.20
N VAL A 88 12.88 3.16 -14.33
CA VAL A 88 12.60 3.43 -12.92
C VAL A 88 12.14 4.88 -12.76
N PHE A 89 11.03 5.06 -12.05
CA PHE A 89 10.46 6.36 -11.70
C PHE A 89 10.30 6.48 -10.20
N LYS A 90 10.55 7.66 -9.64
CA LYS A 90 10.10 8.04 -8.30
C LYS A 90 8.74 8.71 -8.39
N ARG A 91 7.80 8.34 -7.49
CA ARG A 91 6.48 8.97 -7.45
C ARG A 91 6.56 10.41 -6.92
N ASN A 92 5.60 11.22 -7.35
CA ASN A 92 5.45 12.59 -6.86
C ASN A 92 4.82 12.66 -5.46
N ASN A 93 3.94 11.71 -5.13
CA ASN A 93 3.23 11.65 -3.85
C ASN A 93 3.24 10.21 -3.31
N ILE A 94 2.84 10.04 -2.06
CA ILE A 94 2.56 8.72 -1.49
C ILE A 94 1.08 8.44 -1.74
N GLN A 95 0.78 7.39 -2.49
CA GLN A 95 -0.59 7.00 -2.79
C GLN A 95 -0.85 5.62 -2.23
N ILE A 96 -1.94 5.45 -1.50
CA ILE A 96 -2.30 4.15 -0.95
C ILE A 96 -3.72 3.83 -1.39
N SER A 97 -3.88 2.65 -2.00
CA SER A 97 -5.18 2.13 -2.41
C SER A 97 -5.59 1.00 -1.49
N PHE A 98 -6.89 0.86 -1.23
CA PHE A 98 -7.42 -0.26 -0.46
C PHE A 98 -8.85 -0.57 -0.86
N ALA A 99 -9.22 -1.83 -0.70
CA ALA A 99 -10.58 -2.28 -0.95
C ALA A 99 -11.45 -2.14 0.30
N VAL A 100 -12.70 -1.73 0.10
CA VAL A 100 -13.73 -1.62 1.14
C VAL A 100 -14.96 -2.35 0.66
N LYS A 101 -15.45 -3.27 1.49
CA LYS A 101 -16.75 -3.90 1.26
C LYS A 101 -17.84 -3.06 1.91
N LYS A 102 -18.86 -2.64 1.14
CA LYS A 102 -19.94 -1.79 1.66
C LYS A 102 -20.75 -2.49 2.77
N GLN A 103 -20.90 -3.81 2.66
CA GLN A 103 -21.53 -4.68 3.66
C GLN A 103 -20.78 -6.01 3.72
N LEU A 104 -20.78 -6.67 4.88
CA LEU A 104 -20.20 -8.01 5.05
C LEU A 104 -21.16 -9.10 4.56
N LEU A 105 -21.58 -9.00 3.30
CA LEU A 105 -22.40 -9.99 2.59
C LEU A 105 -21.70 -10.36 1.29
N ASP A 106 -21.83 -11.61 0.83
CA ASP A 106 -21.15 -12.05 -0.40
C ASP A 106 -21.59 -11.28 -1.64
N THR A 107 -22.86 -10.85 -1.67
CA THR A 107 -23.46 -10.06 -2.75
C THR A 107 -23.18 -8.56 -2.66
N ALA A 108 -22.57 -8.09 -1.57
CA ALA A 108 -22.31 -6.67 -1.40
C ALA A 108 -21.19 -6.20 -2.33
N GLU A 109 -21.40 -5.03 -2.93
CA GLU A 109 -20.38 -4.37 -3.75
C GLU A 109 -19.10 -4.11 -2.94
N GLU A 110 -17.98 -4.42 -3.56
CA GLU A 110 -16.66 -4.00 -3.15
C GLU A 110 -16.27 -2.75 -3.94
N THR A 111 -15.75 -1.74 -3.26
CA THR A 111 -15.24 -0.52 -3.89
C THR A 111 -13.76 -0.36 -3.55
N THR A 112 -13.00 0.24 -4.46
CA THR A 112 -11.57 0.53 -4.21
C THR A 112 -11.35 2.02 -4.04
N ILE A 113 -10.77 2.38 -2.91
CA ILE A 113 -10.45 3.76 -2.55
C ILE A 113 -8.97 4.01 -2.83
N LYS A 114 -8.62 5.20 -3.32
CA LYS A 114 -7.23 5.67 -3.39
C LYS A 114 -7.08 6.99 -2.67
N MET A 115 -6.16 7.01 -1.70
CA MET A 115 -5.79 8.19 -0.93
C MET A 115 -4.42 8.71 -1.37
N THR A 116 -4.21 10.01 -1.27
CA THR A 116 -2.93 10.66 -1.56
C THR A 116 -2.45 11.38 -0.30
N PHE A 117 -1.20 11.15 0.07
CA PHE A 117 -0.53 11.68 1.24
C PHE A 117 0.72 12.45 0.83
N THR A 118 1.05 13.47 1.61
CA THR A 118 2.27 14.27 1.47
C THR A 118 3.48 13.58 2.10
N GLY A 119 3.25 12.68 3.06
CA GLY A 119 4.28 12.03 3.87
C GLY A 119 4.58 12.78 5.18
N LYS A 120 3.97 13.96 5.39
CA LYS A 120 4.14 14.76 6.61
C LYS A 120 3.10 14.48 7.69
N GLU A 121 2.03 13.79 7.32
CA GLU A 121 0.90 13.48 8.17
C GLU A 121 1.35 12.68 9.40
N ASN A 122 0.72 12.98 10.54
CA ASN A 122 0.77 12.12 11.70
C ASN A 122 -0.40 11.12 11.70
N ILE A 123 -0.44 10.23 12.69
CA ILE A 123 -1.48 9.21 12.80
C ILE A 123 -2.90 9.78 12.95
N PHE A 124 -3.05 10.96 13.55
CA PHE A 124 -4.35 11.62 13.73
C PHE A 124 -4.89 12.12 12.39
N ASP A 125 -4.04 12.78 11.60
CA ASP A 125 -4.37 13.24 10.25
C ASP A 125 -4.75 12.06 9.35
N VAL A 126 -3.95 10.99 9.36
CA VAL A 126 -4.22 9.79 8.54
C VAL A 126 -5.55 9.17 8.94
N LYS A 127 -5.85 9.07 10.24
CA LYS A 127 -7.14 8.58 10.73
C LYS A 127 -8.29 9.46 10.22
N GLU A 128 -8.19 10.77 10.36
CA GLU A 128 -9.24 11.69 9.93
C GLU A 128 -9.50 11.55 8.42
N MET A 129 -8.44 11.55 7.61
CA MET A 129 -8.54 11.35 6.17
C MET A 129 -9.19 10.01 5.83
N MET A 130 -8.83 8.93 6.54
CA MET A 130 -9.43 7.62 6.33
C MET A 130 -10.92 7.60 6.70
N ASP A 131 -11.28 8.13 7.86
CA ASP A 131 -12.67 8.15 8.33
C ASP A 131 -13.56 8.95 7.36
N GLN A 132 -13.07 10.10 6.89
CA GLN A 132 -13.79 10.93 5.90
C GLN A 132 -14.01 10.17 4.59
N VAL A 133 -12.97 9.55 4.04
CA VAL A 133 -13.06 8.87 2.74
C VAL A 133 -13.90 7.58 2.84
N ILE A 134 -13.77 6.83 3.94
CA ILE A 134 -14.60 5.64 4.19
C ILE A 134 -16.07 6.05 4.34
N ALA A 135 -16.38 7.09 5.12
CA ALA A 135 -17.75 7.59 5.29
C ALA A 135 -18.38 8.00 3.95
N GLN A 136 -17.61 8.63 3.05
CA GLN A 136 -18.08 9.01 1.71
C GLN A 136 -18.32 7.81 0.78
N ASN A 137 -17.64 6.68 0.99
CA ASN A 137 -17.69 5.51 0.09
C ASN A 137 -18.52 4.33 0.61
N THR A 138 -18.93 4.33 1.89
CA THR A 138 -19.68 3.21 2.51
C THR A 138 -21.20 3.35 2.37
N THR A 139 -21.70 4.51 1.93
CA THR A 139 -23.13 4.71 1.64
C THR A 139 -23.58 3.81 0.47
N ARG A 140 -24.76 3.17 0.57
CA ARG A 140 -25.26 2.24 -0.47
C ARG A 140 -25.24 2.84 -1.89
N SER A 141 -25.50 4.13 -2.02
CA SER A 141 -25.52 4.88 -3.29
C SER A 141 -24.17 5.46 -3.73
N ALA A 142 -23.12 5.34 -2.92
CA ALA A 142 -21.81 5.91 -3.25
C ALA A 142 -21.14 5.08 -4.35
N TYR A 143 -20.94 5.68 -5.52
CA TYR A 143 -20.08 5.15 -6.58
C TYR A 143 -18.92 6.13 -6.77
N ASN A 144 -17.69 5.65 -6.55
CA ASN A 144 -16.53 6.47 -6.85
C ASN A 144 -16.17 6.40 -8.34
N GLU A 145 -15.27 7.28 -8.76
CA GLU A 145 -14.87 7.40 -10.17
C GLU A 145 -14.24 6.11 -10.72
N THR A 146 -13.57 5.32 -9.86
CA THR A 146 -13.05 4.00 -10.21
C THR A 146 -14.16 3.06 -10.66
N ASP A 147 -15.21 2.96 -9.86
CA ASP A 147 -16.36 2.07 -10.11
C ASP A 147 -17.10 2.50 -11.38
N LYS A 148 -17.25 3.81 -11.60
CA LYS A 148 -17.86 4.36 -12.82
C LYS A 148 -17.08 3.97 -14.06
N LEU A 149 -15.76 4.11 -14.04
CA LEU A 149 -14.91 3.71 -15.17
C LEU A 149 -14.98 2.21 -15.42
N ALA A 150 -14.94 1.39 -14.38
CA ALA A 150 -15.07 -0.06 -14.51
C ALA A 150 -16.42 -0.44 -15.16
N LYS A 151 -17.53 0.19 -14.73
CA LYS A 151 -18.87 -0.04 -15.27
C LYS A 151 -19.03 0.37 -16.73
N ILE A 152 -18.34 1.43 -17.16
CA ILE A 152 -18.32 1.84 -18.57
C ILE A 152 -17.57 0.79 -19.40
N LEU A 153 -16.42 0.32 -18.91
CA LEU A 153 -15.62 -0.68 -19.60
C LEU A 153 -16.33 -2.04 -19.69
N THR A 154 -17.16 -2.43 -18.73
CA THR A 154 -17.82 -3.76 -18.74
C THR A 154 -19.13 -3.81 -19.53
N ARG A 155 -19.67 -2.67 -19.98
CA ARG A 155 -20.90 -2.62 -20.80
C ARG A 155 -20.68 -2.91 -22.28
N VAL A 156 -19.43 -3.00 -22.73
CA VAL A 156 -19.07 -3.25 -24.13
C VAL A 156 -18.67 -4.71 -24.34
N PRO A 157 -18.85 -5.27 -25.55
CA PRO A 157 -18.38 -6.62 -25.90
C PRO A 157 -16.92 -6.87 -25.49
N ASN A 158 -16.61 -8.11 -25.08
CA ASN A 158 -15.29 -8.50 -24.57
C ASN A 158 -14.11 -8.10 -25.48
N PHE A 159 -14.29 -8.14 -26.81
CA PHE A 159 -13.23 -7.73 -27.73
C PHE A 159 -12.88 -6.23 -27.59
N LEU A 160 -13.88 -5.37 -27.37
CA LEU A 160 -13.68 -3.94 -27.14
C LEU A 160 -13.01 -3.68 -25.79
N ILE A 161 -13.32 -4.48 -24.77
CA ILE A 161 -12.62 -4.41 -23.47
C ILE A 161 -11.14 -4.72 -23.67
N LYS A 162 -10.83 -5.82 -24.36
CA LYS A 162 -9.44 -6.24 -24.63
C LYS A 162 -8.67 -5.16 -25.39
N ILE A 163 -9.27 -4.58 -26.43
CA ILE A 163 -8.66 -3.48 -27.19
C ILE A 163 -8.46 -2.26 -26.30
N SER A 164 -9.47 -1.87 -25.52
CA SER A 164 -9.40 -0.70 -24.64
C SER A 164 -8.33 -0.85 -23.57
N VAL A 165 -8.26 -1.99 -22.89
CA VAL A 165 -7.22 -2.27 -21.88
C VAL A 165 -5.83 -2.32 -22.53
N GLY A 166 -5.72 -2.92 -23.71
CA GLY A 166 -4.47 -2.93 -24.48
C GLY A 166 -4.00 -1.53 -24.85
N PHE A 167 -4.92 -0.68 -25.31
CA PHE A 167 -4.65 0.71 -25.63
C PHE A 167 -4.26 1.52 -24.39
N LEU A 168 -4.96 1.37 -23.27
CA LEU A 168 -4.59 2.02 -22.01
C LEU A 168 -3.20 1.59 -21.52
N LYS A 169 -2.87 0.30 -21.59
CA LYS A 169 -1.51 -0.20 -21.29
C LYS A 169 -0.46 0.40 -22.21
N TRP A 170 -0.76 0.52 -23.51
CA TRP A 170 0.14 1.16 -24.47
C TRP A 170 0.35 2.63 -24.12
N CYS A 171 -0.73 3.40 -23.91
CA CYS A 171 -0.66 4.79 -23.47
C CYS A 171 0.17 4.94 -22.19
N ASP A 172 -0.04 4.07 -21.21
CA ASP A 172 0.69 4.07 -19.94
C ASP A 172 2.21 3.85 -20.16
N LYS A 173 2.58 2.82 -20.95
CA LYS A 173 3.99 2.54 -21.30
C LYS A 173 4.69 3.69 -22.01
N HIS A 174 3.95 4.52 -22.75
CA HIS A 174 4.49 5.65 -23.50
C HIS A 174 4.38 7.00 -22.76
N GLY A 175 3.76 7.04 -21.58
CA GLY A 175 3.54 8.27 -20.80
C GLY A 175 2.42 9.14 -21.36
N LEU A 176 1.50 8.55 -22.13
CA LEU A 176 0.36 9.21 -22.77
C LEU A 176 -0.95 9.00 -22.01
N LEU A 177 -0.95 8.19 -20.95
CA LEU A 177 -2.16 7.94 -20.16
C LEU A 177 -2.60 9.25 -19.47
N PRO A 178 -3.85 9.70 -19.67
CA PRO A 178 -4.34 10.94 -19.07
C PRO A 178 -4.22 10.96 -17.55
N LYS A 179 -3.83 12.12 -17.00
CA LYS A 179 -3.73 12.33 -15.55
C LYS A 179 -5.03 12.00 -14.80
N SER A 180 -6.19 12.27 -15.41
CA SER A 180 -7.49 11.93 -14.83
C SER A 180 -7.64 10.42 -14.60
N ILE A 181 -7.25 9.59 -15.56
CA ILE A 181 -7.30 8.12 -15.46
C ILE A 181 -6.29 7.62 -14.42
N ILE A 182 -5.08 8.16 -14.42
CA ILE A 182 -4.06 7.82 -13.42
C ILE A 182 -4.57 8.15 -12.01
N ASN A 183 -5.20 9.32 -11.82
CA ASN A 183 -5.68 9.77 -10.52
C ASN A 183 -6.78 8.89 -9.94
N VAL A 184 -7.66 8.33 -10.78
CA VAL A 184 -8.76 7.46 -10.32
C VAL A 184 -8.36 5.98 -10.31
N SER A 185 -7.37 5.57 -11.10
CA SER A 185 -6.94 4.17 -11.15
C SER A 185 -6.33 3.72 -9.81
N PRO A 186 -6.85 2.66 -9.16
CA PRO A 186 -6.30 2.17 -7.91
C PRO A 186 -5.00 1.40 -8.10
N PHE A 187 -4.67 1.06 -9.34
CA PHE A 187 -3.42 0.38 -9.71
C PHE A 187 -2.28 1.36 -9.98
N HIS A 188 -2.55 2.67 -9.97
CA HIS A 188 -1.53 3.71 -10.02
C HIS A 188 -1.34 4.28 -8.61
N THR A 189 -0.66 3.48 -7.78
CA THR A 189 -0.55 3.69 -6.34
C THR A 189 0.83 3.26 -5.84
N SER A 190 1.29 3.78 -4.71
CA SER A 190 2.55 3.36 -4.06
C SER A 190 2.39 2.00 -3.38
N LEU A 191 1.26 1.84 -2.70
CA LEU A 191 0.91 0.65 -1.93
C LEU A 191 -0.56 0.30 -2.17
N PHE A 192 -0.85 -0.98 -2.32
CA PHE A 192 -2.22 -1.48 -2.24
C PHE A 192 -2.38 -2.29 -0.95
N VAL A 193 -3.43 -2.01 -0.17
CA VAL A 193 -3.71 -2.70 1.08
C VAL A 193 -5.02 -3.47 0.99
N THR A 194 -5.00 -4.72 1.47
CA THR A 194 -6.20 -5.50 1.75
C THR A 194 -6.32 -5.80 3.24
N ASN A 195 -7.51 -5.62 3.79
CA ASN A 195 -7.80 -5.80 5.22
C ASN A 195 -8.57 -7.11 5.44
N MET A 196 -7.85 -8.22 5.52
CA MET A 196 -8.44 -9.55 5.73
C MET A 196 -9.01 -9.72 7.13
N LYS A 197 -8.45 -9.01 8.12
CA LYS A 197 -9.00 -8.91 9.49
C LYS A 197 -10.47 -8.51 9.50
N SER A 198 -10.90 -7.59 8.61
CA SER A 198 -12.29 -7.12 8.55
C SER A 198 -13.31 -8.22 8.23
N ILE A 199 -12.89 -9.26 7.49
CA ILE A 199 -13.68 -10.44 7.17
C ILE A 199 -13.28 -11.68 8.00
N LYS A 200 -12.50 -11.47 9.07
CA LYS A 200 -12.02 -12.51 10.00
C LYS A 200 -11.12 -13.59 9.36
N MET A 201 -10.46 -13.28 8.25
CA MET A 201 -9.54 -14.18 7.55
C MET A 201 -8.08 -13.87 7.89
N ASP A 202 -7.21 -14.86 7.71
CA ASP A 202 -5.76 -14.68 7.82
C ASP A 202 -5.19 -13.90 6.63
N PHE A 203 -3.91 -13.52 6.70
CA PHE A 203 -3.21 -12.82 5.62
C PHE A 203 -3.10 -13.69 4.35
N VAL A 204 -2.93 -13.03 3.21
CA VAL A 204 -2.58 -13.68 1.94
C VAL A 204 -1.45 -12.91 1.25
N TYR A 205 -0.63 -13.60 0.47
CA TYR A 205 0.28 -12.92 -0.44
C TYR A 205 -0.47 -12.53 -1.71
N HIS A 206 -0.60 -11.23 -1.93
CA HIS A 206 -1.27 -10.73 -3.12
C HIS A 206 -0.26 -10.52 -4.25
N HIS A 207 -0.63 -10.88 -5.47
CA HIS A 207 0.16 -10.58 -6.65
C HIS A 207 0.18 -9.06 -6.95
N LEU A 208 1.19 -8.61 -7.67
CA LEU A 208 1.30 -7.26 -8.20
C LEU A 208 0.73 -7.24 -9.60
N TYR A 209 -0.12 -6.26 -9.88
CA TYR A 209 -0.78 -6.15 -11.17
C TYR A 209 0.21 -5.70 -12.27
N ASN A 210 0.19 -6.39 -13.41
CA ASN A 210 0.87 -5.94 -14.62
C ASN A 210 0.20 -4.70 -15.26
N PHE A 211 -0.96 -4.28 -14.75
CA PHE A 211 -1.62 -3.02 -15.09
C PHE A 211 -1.33 -1.95 -14.03
N GLY A 212 -1.10 -0.71 -14.46
CA GLY A 212 -0.74 0.40 -13.57
C GLY A 212 0.72 0.35 -13.13
N THR A 213 0.99 0.87 -11.94
CA THR A 213 2.34 1.10 -11.40
C THR A 213 2.54 0.57 -9.98
N THR A 214 1.55 -0.06 -9.34
CA THR A 214 1.66 -0.61 -7.97
C THR A 214 2.94 -1.41 -7.76
N SER A 215 3.76 -0.97 -6.81
CA SER A 215 5.06 -1.56 -6.51
C SER A 215 5.08 -2.36 -5.19
N ALA A 216 4.04 -2.24 -4.38
CA ALA A 216 3.87 -3.04 -3.18
C ALA A 216 2.39 -3.39 -2.92
N PHE A 217 2.17 -4.56 -2.35
CA PHE A 217 0.87 -5.02 -1.87
C PHE A 217 1.01 -5.53 -0.44
N VAL A 218 0.09 -5.14 0.44
CA VAL A 218 0.05 -5.56 1.84
C VAL A 218 -1.29 -6.18 2.17
N SER A 219 -1.26 -7.31 2.87
CA SER A 219 -2.43 -7.99 3.41
C SER A 219 -2.35 -8.03 4.93
N MET A 220 -3.32 -7.41 5.59
CA MET A 220 -3.44 -7.41 7.04
C MET A 220 -4.37 -8.54 7.49
N GLY A 221 -3.79 -9.60 8.05
CA GLY A 221 -4.52 -10.75 8.56
C GLY A 221 -5.23 -10.48 9.89
N LYS A 222 -6.17 -11.37 10.25
CA LYS A 222 -6.71 -11.45 11.61
C LYS A 222 -5.60 -11.86 12.58
N GLU A 223 -5.63 -11.27 13.76
CA GLU A 223 -4.78 -11.61 14.88
C GLU A 223 -5.18 -12.94 15.55
N SER A 224 -4.18 -13.63 16.10
CA SER A 224 -4.34 -14.85 16.88
C SER A 224 -3.41 -14.85 18.07
N TYR A 225 -3.78 -15.56 19.14
CA TYR A 225 -2.87 -15.81 20.26
C TYR A 225 -1.89 -16.92 19.88
N GLN A 226 -0.60 -16.66 20.02
CA GLN A 226 0.47 -17.57 19.64
C GLN A 226 1.52 -17.65 20.75
N PRO A 227 2.15 -18.82 20.96
CA PRO A 227 3.29 -18.94 21.85
C PRO A 227 4.49 -18.17 21.28
N ILE A 228 5.14 -17.36 22.10
CA ILE A 228 6.38 -16.66 21.78
C ILE A 228 7.45 -16.97 22.82
N VAL A 229 8.69 -17.07 22.37
CA VAL A 229 9.84 -17.17 23.28
C VAL A 229 10.15 -15.75 23.78
N THR A 230 10.04 -15.53 25.09
CA THR A 230 10.37 -14.25 25.73
C THR A 230 11.78 -14.22 26.31
N ASP A 231 12.30 -15.39 26.67
CA ASP A 231 13.66 -15.60 27.11
C ASP A 231 14.18 -16.92 26.56
N ALA A 232 15.12 -16.85 25.62
CA ALA A 232 15.66 -18.03 24.95
C ALA A 232 16.63 -18.81 25.85
N ASP A 233 17.33 -18.12 26.76
CA ASP A 233 18.32 -18.74 27.64
C ASP A 233 17.63 -19.53 28.76
N ASN A 234 16.51 -19.01 29.26
CA ASN A 234 15.69 -19.67 30.29
C ASN A 234 14.57 -20.56 29.72
N GLY A 235 14.36 -20.54 28.39
CA GLY A 235 13.30 -21.32 27.73
C GLY A 235 11.88 -20.84 28.08
N THR A 236 11.72 -19.58 28.48
CA THR A 236 10.41 -19.03 28.87
C THR A 236 9.55 -18.77 27.64
N VAL A 237 8.34 -19.35 27.65
CA VAL A 237 7.33 -19.16 26.60
C VAL A 237 6.13 -18.44 27.17
N ASP A 238 5.73 -17.36 26.53
CA ASP A 238 4.52 -16.61 26.85
C ASP A 238 3.52 -16.66 25.69
N ILE A 239 2.27 -16.28 25.97
CA ILE A 239 1.24 -16.13 24.96
C ILE A 239 1.19 -14.66 24.53
N ALA A 240 1.38 -14.40 23.24
CA ALA A 240 1.22 -13.07 22.65
C ALA A 240 0.12 -13.04 21.60
N LYS A 241 -0.59 -11.91 21.53
CA LYS A 241 -1.53 -11.61 20.45
C LYS A 241 -0.73 -11.12 19.25
N ILE A 242 -0.67 -11.93 18.21
CA ILE A 242 0.13 -11.70 17.00
C ILE A 242 -0.79 -11.47 15.81
N MET A 243 -0.53 -10.39 15.07
CA MET A 243 -1.14 -10.14 13.77
C MET A 243 -0.12 -10.43 12.67
N LYS A 244 -0.52 -11.22 11.68
CA LYS A 244 0.29 -11.52 10.50
C LYS A 244 0.02 -10.51 9.39
N VAL A 245 1.08 -10.00 8.80
CA VAL A 245 1.04 -9.05 7.67
C VAL A 245 1.85 -9.64 6.52
N GLY A 246 1.16 -10.02 5.44
CA GLY A 246 1.80 -10.47 4.21
C GLY A 246 2.16 -9.27 3.34
N ILE A 247 3.42 -9.15 2.94
CA ILE A 247 3.91 -8.03 2.13
C ILE A 247 4.55 -8.59 0.87
N VAL A 248 4.14 -8.06 -0.28
CA VAL A 248 4.70 -8.39 -1.59
C VAL A 248 5.22 -7.11 -2.24
N VAL A 249 6.48 -7.11 -2.65
CA VAL A 249 7.17 -5.93 -3.19
C VAL A 249 7.76 -6.28 -4.57
N ASP A 250 7.77 -5.30 -5.47
CA ASP A 250 8.51 -5.36 -6.73
C ASP A 250 10.01 -5.15 -6.45
N GLU A 251 10.83 -6.19 -6.53
CA GLU A 251 12.24 -6.10 -6.15
C GLU A 251 13.07 -5.18 -7.04
N ARG A 252 12.54 -4.79 -8.21
CA ARG A 252 13.26 -3.92 -9.15
C ARG A 252 13.31 -2.47 -8.69
N ILE A 253 12.58 -2.10 -7.64
CA ILE A 253 12.51 -0.71 -7.16
C ILE A 253 13.68 -0.33 -6.23
N CYS A 254 14.17 -1.30 -5.44
CA CYS A 254 15.29 -1.11 -4.51
C CYS A 254 15.95 -2.44 -4.16
N ASP A 255 17.19 -2.41 -3.69
CA ASP A 255 17.93 -3.59 -3.27
C ASP A 255 17.35 -4.25 -2.00
N GLY A 256 17.75 -5.50 -1.76
CA GLY A 256 17.24 -6.32 -0.67
C GLY A 256 17.57 -5.80 0.73
N LEU A 257 18.73 -5.16 0.94
CA LEU A 257 19.10 -4.60 2.24
C LEU A 257 18.25 -3.36 2.55
N TYR A 258 18.09 -2.48 1.57
CA TYR A 258 17.22 -1.32 1.69
C TYR A 258 15.79 -1.75 1.99
N ASN A 259 15.25 -2.72 1.26
CA ASN A 259 13.90 -3.25 1.47
C ASN A 259 13.75 -3.85 2.88
N SER A 260 14.69 -4.70 3.30
CA SER A 260 14.66 -5.34 4.63
C SER A 260 14.68 -4.33 5.77
N ASN A 261 15.54 -3.32 5.69
CA ASN A 261 15.58 -2.26 6.70
C ASN A 261 14.31 -1.40 6.69
N THR A 262 13.68 -1.23 5.52
CA THR A 262 12.41 -0.52 5.38
C THR A 262 11.27 -1.25 6.07
N LEU A 263 11.18 -2.56 5.86
CA LEU A 263 10.12 -3.37 6.48
C LEU A 263 10.37 -3.63 7.98
N ARG A 264 11.63 -3.64 8.43
CA ARG A 264 11.98 -3.61 9.86
C ARG A 264 11.49 -2.32 10.53
N GLU A 265 11.67 -1.17 9.86
CA GLU A 265 11.16 0.12 10.35
C GLU A 265 9.62 0.13 10.37
N PHE A 266 8.97 -0.40 9.35
CA PHE A 266 7.52 -0.61 9.35
C PHE A 266 7.06 -1.43 10.56
N LYS A 267 7.69 -2.58 10.84
CA LYS A 267 7.39 -3.40 12.02
C LYS A 267 7.55 -2.60 13.32
N ARG A 268 8.65 -1.84 13.45
CA ARG A 268 8.92 -1.00 14.63
C ARG A 268 7.79 0.01 14.87
N LEU A 269 7.32 0.68 13.82
CA LEU A 269 6.24 1.67 13.90
C LEU A 269 4.88 1.03 14.23
N MET A 270 4.58 -0.13 13.65
CA MET A 270 3.39 -0.91 13.98
C MET A 270 3.36 -1.34 15.45
N GLU A 271 4.49 -1.80 15.97
CA GLU A 271 4.63 -2.22 17.37
C GLU A 271 4.76 -1.05 18.34
N ASN A 272 4.96 0.19 17.87
CA ASN A 272 5.09 1.38 18.71
C ASN A 272 4.38 2.59 18.07
N PRO A 273 3.03 2.62 18.04
CA PRO A 273 2.28 3.65 17.31
C PRO A 273 2.47 5.07 17.81
N ALA A 274 2.91 5.26 19.06
CA ALA A 274 3.22 6.58 19.62
C ALA A 274 4.28 7.34 18.80
N LEU A 275 5.15 6.63 18.08
CA LEU A 275 6.14 7.23 17.17
C LEU A 275 5.53 7.92 15.95
N LEU A 276 4.23 7.70 15.70
CA LEU A 276 3.49 8.27 14.59
C LEU A 276 2.68 9.51 14.99
N GLU A 277 2.73 9.95 16.25
CA GLU A 277 1.99 11.13 16.73
C GLU A 277 2.59 12.46 16.23
N GLU A 278 3.91 12.49 16.08
CA GLU A 278 4.61 13.67 15.59
C GLU A 278 4.53 13.78 14.07
N ARG A 279 4.35 14.98 13.53
CA ARG A 279 4.42 15.23 12.08
C ARG A 279 5.87 15.21 11.61
N LEU A 280 6.11 14.85 10.35
CA LEU A 280 7.43 15.07 9.74
C LEU A 280 7.54 16.50 9.22
N GLU A 281 8.61 17.20 9.58
CA GLU A 281 8.92 18.53 9.05
C GLU A 281 9.20 18.48 7.53
N ALA A 282 9.98 17.48 7.12
CA ALA A 282 10.38 17.26 5.74
C ALA A 282 10.36 15.76 5.39
N ILE A 283 10.14 15.48 4.10
CA ILE A 283 10.29 14.14 3.53
C ILE A 283 11.74 13.95 3.07
N VAL A 284 12.23 12.71 3.10
CA VAL A 284 13.55 12.38 2.55
C VAL A 284 13.45 12.37 1.02
N GLU A 285 14.28 13.16 0.36
CA GLU A 285 14.31 13.19 -1.11
C GLU A 285 14.98 11.94 -1.68
N ASP A 286 14.40 11.42 -2.77
CA ASP A 286 15.01 10.34 -3.54
C ASP A 286 16.06 10.87 -4.52
N ILE A 287 16.92 9.95 -4.99
CA ILE A 287 17.93 10.19 -6.03
C ILE A 287 17.32 10.73 -7.34
N LYS A 288 18.16 11.34 -8.18
CA LYS A 288 17.74 12.12 -9.35
C LYS A 288 17.59 11.31 -10.64
#